data_AF-A0A915NA28-F1
#
_entry.id   AF-A0A915NA28-F1
#
_cell.length_a   1.000
_cell.length_b   1.000
_cell.length_c   1.000
_cell.angle_alpha   90.00
_cell.angle_beta   90.00
_cell.angle_gamma   90.00
#
_symmetry.space_group_name_H-M   'P 1'
#
loop_
_entity.id
_entity.type
_entity.pdbx_description
1 polymer ?
#
loop_
_entity_poly.entity_id
_entity_poly.type
_entity_poly.pdbx_seq_one_letter_code
_entity_poly.pdbx_strand_id
1 'polypeptide(L)'
;MTFWATWRQAANVRRRQAFATYGPDRVRYKAMATNNILPRAITDEFREKLRALPKDAHPKLVVKMCMFTGRSRGKFNSYRVNRHIFRLLADKGNLCGLNNAQEKDNLKKLEDFRQALNVNQFSSPGYPAMFGIVAGVSIVLVVAVTFIVVGLFSMEPSKDSIIYRMTNTRMKKD
;
A
#
# COMPACT_ATOMS: atom_id res chain seq x y z
N MET A 1 -11.93 31.59 -15.21
CA MET A 1 -11.27 31.64 -16.53
C MET A 1 -9.98 30.84 -16.46
N THR A 2 -9.80 29.81 -17.30
CA THR A 2 -8.52 29.09 -17.34
C THR A 2 -7.51 29.98 -18.07
N PHE A 3 -6.49 30.45 -17.36
CA PHE A 3 -5.40 31.20 -17.96
C PHE A 3 -4.56 30.25 -18.83
N TRP A 4 -4.54 30.50 -20.14
CA TRP A 4 -3.69 29.79 -21.09
C TRP A 4 -2.43 30.62 -21.30
N ALA A 5 -1.27 30.07 -21.01
CA ALA A 5 0.00 30.77 -21.24
C ALA A 5 0.33 30.89 -22.73
N THR A 6 -0.22 30.01 -23.59
CA THR A 6 0.03 30.03 -25.05
C THR A 6 -1.19 29.61 -25.86
N TRP A 7 -1.32 30.15 -27.08
CA TRP A 7 -2.34 29.75 -28.07
C TRP A 7 -2.31 28.24 -28.37
N ARG A 8 -1.12 27.62 -28.29
CA ARG A 8 -0.92 26.20 -28.51
C ARG A 8 -1.59 25.33 -27.45
N GLN A 9 -1.64 25.80 -26.20
CA GLN A 9 -2.39 25.12 -25.14
C GLN A 9 -3.89 25.24 -25.40
N ALA A 10 -4.38 26.42 -25.79
CA ALA A 10 -5.80 26.62 -26.13
C ALA A 10 -6.24 25.72 -27.29
N ALA A 11 -5.42 25.61 -28.34
CA ALA A 11 -5.64 24.67 -29.44
C ALA A 11 -5.62 23.20 -28.97
N ASN A 12 -4.73 22.84 -28.04
CA ASN A 12 -4.69 21.49 -27.49
C ASN A 12 -5.97 21.13 -26.74
N VAL A 13 -6.56 22.07 -26.02
CA VAL A 13 -7.78 21.80 -25.27
C VAL A 13 -9.02 21.78 -26.12
N ARG A 14 -9.08 22.57 -27.19
CA ARG A 14 -10.08 22.34 -28.25
C ARG A 14 -10.02 20.91 -28.79
N ARG A 15 -8.82 20.36 -29.03
CA ARG A 15 -8.65 18.95 -29.43
C ARG A 15 -9.08 17.96 -28.36
N ARG A 16 -8.81 18.25 -27.08
CA ARG A 16 -9.27 17.38 -25.98
C ARG A 16 -10.78 17.40 -25.81
N GLN A 17 -11.42 18.56 -26.03
CA GLN A 17 -12.88 18.67 -26.04
C GLN A 17 -13.47 17.86 -27.19
N ALA A 18 -12.93 18.02 -28.41
CA ALA A 18 -13.33 17.21 -29.56
C ALA A 18 -13.09 15.70 -29.34
N PHE A 19 -11.97 15.33 -28.71
CA PHE A 19 -11.71 13.93 -28.36
C PHE A 19 -12.65 13.40 -27.28
N ALA A 20 -13.07 14.24 -26.32
CA ALA A 20 -14.02 13.84 -25.29
C ALA A 20 -15.42 13.59 -25.87
N THR A 21 -15.85 14.40 -26.85
CA THR A 21 -17.15 14.24 -27.51
C THR A 21 -17.16 13.05 -28.48
N TYR A 22 -16.18 12.96 -29.39
CA TYR A 22 -16.18 12.01 -30.51
C TYR A 22 -15.29 10.77 -30.30
N GLY A 23 -14.52 10.72 -29.21
CA GLY A 23 -13.65 9.61 -28.85
C GLY A 23 -14.35 8.25 -28.81
N PRO A 24 -15.49 8.07 -28.11
CA PRO A 24 -16.16 6.77 -28.02
C PRO A 24 -16.63 6.27 -29.40
N ASP A 25 -17.21 7.15 -30.22
CA ASP A 25 -17.71 6.79 -31.54
C ASP A 25 -16.56 6.40 -32.48
N ARG A 26 -15.43 7.11 -32.39
CA ARG A 26 -14.23 6.76 -33.15
C ARG A 26 -13.73 5.36 -32.82
N VAL A 27 -13.73 4.96 -31.54
CA VAL A 27 -13.31 3.61 -31.12
C VAL A 27 -14.28 2.56 -31.67
N ARG A 28 -15.58 2.80 -31.58
CA ARG A 28 -16.64 1.91 -32.10
C ARG A 28 -16.52 1.73 -33.61
N TYR A 29 -16.43 2.81 -34.38
CA TYR A 29 -16.30 2.76 -35.83
C TYR A 29 -15.00 2.10 -36.27
N LYS A 30 -13.90 2.39 -35.57
CA LYS A 30 -12.61 1.74 -35.86
C LYS A 30 -12.69 0.24 -35.65
N ALA A 31 -13.31 -0.22 -34.56
CA ALA A 31 -13.49 -1.64 -34.30
C ALA A 31 -14.26 -2.32 -35.45
N MET A 32 -15.43 -1.76 -35.82
CA MET A 32 -16.24 -2.29 -36.93
C MET A 32 -15.51 -2.27 -38.28
N ALA A 33 -14.76 -1.21 -38.57
CA ALA A 33 -14.02 -1.05 -39.82
C ALA A 33 -12.81 -2.00 -39.97
N THR A 34 -12.24 -2.47 -38.84
CA THR A 34 -11.09 -3.39 -38.83
C THR A 34 -11.47 -4.85 -38.70
N ASN A 35 -12.75 -5.16 -38.47
CA ASN A 35 -13.21 -6.54 -38.31
C ASN A 35 -13.13 -7.32 -39.63
N ASN A 36 -12.66 -8.56 -39.56
CA ASN A 36 -12.56 -9.48 -40.71
C ASN A 36 -13.78 -10.40 -40.88
N ILE A 37 -14.69 -10.43 -39.90
CA ILE A 37 -15.89 -11.30 -39.89
C ILE A 37 -17.06 -10.64 -40.64
N LEU A 38 -17.13 -9.31 -40.61
CA LEU A 38 -18.24 -8.57 -41.19
C LEU A 38 -18.12 -8.49 -42.73
N PRO A 39 -19.25 -8.48 -43.46
CA PRO A 39 -19.23 -8.27 -44.90
C PRO A 39 -18.69 -6.89 -45.27
N ARG A 40 -18.07 -6.81 -46.45
CA ARG A 40 -17.26 -5.66 -46.86
C ARG A 40 -18.06 -4.35 -46.90
N ALA A 41 -19.29 -4.40 -47.39
CA ALA A 41 -20.21 -3.26 -47.45
C ALA A 41 -20.33 -2.53 -46.09
N ILE A 42 -20.60 -3.28 -45.02
CA ILE A 42 -20.74 -2.71 -43.67
C ILE A 42 -19.41 -2.09 -43.20
N THR A 43 -18.28 -2.75 -43.46
CA THR A 43 -16.97 -2.22 -43.06
C THR A 43 -16.63 -0.91 -43.79
N ASP A 44 -17.04 -0.78 -45.06
CA ASP A 44 -16.80 0.42 -45.87
C ASP A 44 -17.66 1.59 -45.39
N GLU A 45 -18.92 1.36 -45.02
CA GLU A 45 -19.75 2.37 -44.35
C GLU A 45 -19.10 2.92 -43.07
N PHE A 46 -18.54 2.04 -42.24
CA PHE A 46 -17.84 2.48 -41.02
C PHE A 46 -16.53 3.20 -41.32
N ARG A 47 -15.84 2.87 -42.42
CA ARG A 47 -14.67 3.64 -42.87
C ARG A 47 -15.08 5.05 -43.31
N GLU A 48 -16.20 5.19 -44.01
CA GLU A 48 -16.76 6.49 -44.40
C GLU A 48 -17.17 7.31 -43.17
N LYS A 49 -17.90 6.72 -42.21
CA LYS A 49 -18.23 7.36 -40.92
C LYS A 49 -16.98 7.79 -40.16
N LEU A 50 -15.92 6.97 -40.17
CA LEU A 50 -14.65 7.30 -39.54
C LEU A 50 -13.90 8.44 -40.24
N ARG A 51 -14.06 8.60 -41.57
CA ARG A 51 -13.54 9.74 -42.35
C ARG A 51 -14.36 11.02 -42.11
N ALA A 52 -15.67 10.90 -41.89
CA ALA A 52 -16.56 12.03 -41.62
C ALA A 52 -16.32 12.70 -40.26
N LEU A 53 -15.71 11.98 -39.30
CA LEU A 53 -15.36 12.53 -37.99
C LEU A 53 -14.39 13.73 -38.10
N PRO A 54 -14.50 14.72 -37.19
CA PRO A 54 -13.59 15.85 -37.19
C PRO A 54 -12.15 15.41 -36.96
N LYS A 55 -11.22 16.02 -37.70
CA LYS A 55 -9.78 15.71 -37.65
C LYS A 55 -9.22 15.81 -36.23
N ASP A 56 -9.66 16.81 -35.46
CA ASP A 56 -9.19 17.07 -34.09
C ASP A 56 -9.56 15.98 -33.07
N ALA A 57 -10.56 15.14 -33.36
CA ALA A 57 -10.92 13.99 -32.54
C ALA A 57 -9.90 12.84 -32.64
N HIS A 58 -8.86 12.96 -33.45
CA HIS A 58 -7.85 11.92 -33.56
C HIS A 58 -6.95 11.90 -32.31
N PRO A 59 -6.82 10.76 -31.58
CA PRO A 59 -6.09 10.69 -30.31
C PRO A 59 -4.61 11.10 -30.43
N LYS A 60 -3.93 10.77 -31.54
CA LYS A 60 -2.55 11.21 -31.82
C LYS A 60 -2.34 12.74 -31.81
N LEU A 61 -3.38 13.55 -32.07
CA LEU A 61 -3.25 15.02 -32.11
C LEU A 61 -3.29 15.65 -30.72
N VAL A 62 -3.76 14.91 -29.71
CA VAL A 62 -3.78 15.35 -28.32
C VAL A 62 -2.36 15.21 -27.75
N VAL A 63 -1.67 16.34 -27.63
CA VAL A 63 -0.31 16.38 -27.10
C VAL A 63 -0.34 16.65 -25.60
N LYS A 64 0.35 15.84 -24.80
CA LYS A 64 0.58 16.20 -23.40
C LYS A 64 1.55 17.39 -23.37
N MET A 65 1.29 18.42 -22.60
CA MET A 65 2.13 19.63 -22.52
C MET A 65 2.17 20.13 -21.08
N CYS A 66 3.17 20.91 -20.73
CA CYS A 66 3.26 21.54 -19.42
C CYS A 66 2.07 22.50 -19.21
N MET A 67 1.44 22.44 -18.04
CA MET A 67 0.30 23.29 -17.67
C MET A 67 0.68 24.78 -17.60
N PHE A 68 1.86 25.10 -17.05
CA PHE A 68 2.30 26.49 -16.88
C PHE A 68 2.95 27.09 -18.13
N THR A 69 3.89 26.38 -18.76
CA THR A 69 4.72 26.95 -19.85
C THR A 69 4.29 26.55 -21.26
N GLY A 70 3.38 25.58 -21.42
CA GLY A 70 3.00 25.05 -22.73
C GLY A 70 4.10 24.24 -23.45
N ARG A 71 5.28 24.02 -22.84
CA ARG A 71 6.34 23.18 -23.41
C ARG A 71 5.87 21.73 -23.61
N SER A 72 6.14 21.18 -24.78
CA SER A 72 5.71 19.81 -25.16
C SER A 72 6.67 18.72 -24.69
N ARG A 73 7.98 19.01 -24.67
CA ARG A 73 9.06 18.08 -24.32
C ARG A 73 9.59 18.31 -22.90
N GLY A 74 10.23 17.28 -22.34
CA GLY A 74 10.91 17.37 -21.03
C GLY A 74 9.97 17.52 -19.84
N LYS A 75 8.75 16.98 -19.91
CA LYS A 75 7.75 17.07 -18.84
C LYS A 75 7.59 15.73 -18.12
N PHE A 76 7.23 15.80 -16.85
CA PHE A 76 6.82 14.63 -16.07
C PHE A 76 5.31 14.40 -16.22
N ASN A 77 4.90 13.18 -16.62
CA ASN A 77 3.50 12.89 -16.93
C ASN A 77 2.59 12.91 -15.69
N SER A 78 3.08 12.48 -14.53
CA SER A 78 2.32 12.47 -13.27
C SER A 78 1.96 13.88 -12.80
N TYR A 79 2.94 14.79 -12.81
CA TYR A 79 2.76 16.17 -12.34
C TYR A 79 2.33 17.15 -13.43
N ARG A 80 2.37 16.74 -14.71
CA ARG A 80 2.00 17.57 -15.89
C ARG A 80 2.76 18.91 -15.96
N VAL A 81 3.97 18.96 -15.42
CA VAL A 81 4.89 20.11 -15.45
C VAL A 81 6.18 19.80 -16.19
N ASN A 82 6.82 20.84 -16.74
CA ASN A 82 8.15 20.75 -17.35
C ASN A 82 9.22 20.50 -16.28
N ARG A 83 10.33 19.84 -16.63
CA ARG A 83 11.42 19.47 -15.71
C ARG A 83 12.00 20.66 -14.92
N HIS A 84 12.09 21.84 -15.52
CA HIS A 84 12.63 23.03 -14.85
C HIS A 84 11.66 23.57 -13.78
N ILE A 85 10.36 23.60 -14.09
CA ILE A 85 9.33 23.98 -13.12
C ILE A 85 9.20 22.92 -12.04
N PHE A 86 9.31 21.64 -12.41
CA PHE A 86 9.30 20.53 -11.48
C PHE A 86 10.41 20.68 -10.44
N ARG A 87 11.65 20.94 -10.88
CA ARG A 87 12.77 21.20 -9.96
C ARG A 87 12.50 22.40 -9.06
N LEU A 88 12.06 23.53 -9.63
CA LEU A 88 11.73 24.72 -8.85
C LEU A 88 10.60 24.50 -7.82
N LEU A 89 9.61 23.66 -8.14
CA LEU A 89 8.54 23.31 -7.20
C LEU A 89 9.02 22.31 -6.12
N ALA A 90 9.90 21.39 -6.47
CA ALA A 90 10.51 20.45 -5.53
C ALA A 90 11.41 21.17 -4.54
N ASP A 91 12.28 22.07 -5.01
CA ASP A 91 13.19 22.86 -4.16
C ASP A 91 12.43 23.76 -3.17
N LYS A 92 11.22 24.19 -3.54
CA LYS A 92 10.32 24.97 -2.68
C LYS A 92 9.47 24.11 -1.72
N GLY A 93 9.54 22.78 -1.81
CA GLY A 93 8.69 21.88 -1.01
C GLY A 93 7.22 21.87 -1.42
N ASN A 94 6.86 22.40 -2.59
CA ASN A 94 5.47 22.46 -3.08
C ASN A 94 4.95 21.12 -3.62
N LEU A 95 5.81 20.10 -3.67
CA LEU A 95 5.45 18.77 -4.15
C LEU A 95 5.55 17.77 -2.99
N CYS A 96 4.42 17.13 -2.68
CA CYS A 96 4.35 16.15 -1.61
C CYS A 96 5.23 14.92 -1.93
N GLY A 97 5.99 14.45 -0.94
CA GLY A 97 6.78 13.22 -1.00
C GLY A 97 8.05 13.29 -1.86
N LEU A 98 8.44 14.48 -2.32
CA LEU A 98 9.66 14.70 -3.09
C LEU A 98 10.78 15.22 -2.18
N ASN A 99 11.53 14.28 -1.61
CA ASN A 99 12.72 14.58 -0.82
C ASN A 99 13.96 14.45 -1.70
N ASN A 100 14.97 15.26 -1.41
CA ASN A 100 16.25 15.15 -2.08
C ASN A 100 16.92 13.81 -1.77
N ALA A 101 17.68 13.24 -2.71
CA ALA A 101 18.37 11.97 -2.48
C ALA A 101 19.28 12.05 -1.24
N GLN A 102 19.99 13.18 -1.10
CA GLN A 102 20.84 13.49 0.06
C GLN A 102 20.05 13.52 1.37
N GLU A 103 18.81 14.01 1.36
CA GLU A 103 17.97 14.07 2.55
C GLU A 103 17.54 12.66 3.00
N LYS A 104 17.24 11.77 2.05
CA LYS A 104 16.99 10.35 2.35
C LYS A 104 18.22 9.65 2.90
N ASP A 105 19.39 9.94 2.34
CA ASP A 105 20.66 9.38 2.82
C ASP A 105 21.00 9.91 4.23
N ASN A 106 20.72 11.19 4.50
CA ASN A 106 20.89 11.79 5.81
C ASN A 106 19.92 11.24 6.84
N LEU A 107 18.65 11.01 6.47
CA LEU A 107 17.64 10.38 7.32
C LEU A 107 18.07 8.96 7.70
N LYS A 108 18.51 8.15 6.73
CA LYS A 108 19.04 6.79 6.98
C LYS A 108 20.26 6.83 7.89
N LYS A 109 21.24 7.70 7.58
CA LYS A 109 22.41 7.90 8.45
C LYS A 109 21.98 8.28 9.87
N LEU A 110 21.00 9.19 10.03
CA LEU A 110 20.48 9.58 11.34
C LEU A 110 19.81 8.42 12.06
N GLU A 111 19.07 7.57 11.36
CA GLU A 111 18.48 6.34 11.90
C GLU A 111 19.58 5.36 12.35
N ASP A 112 20.60 5.14 11.53
CA ASP A 112 21.76 4.30 11.86
C ASP A 112 22.54 4.85 13.07
N PHE A 113 22.76 6.17 13.13
CA PHE A 113 23.42 6.83 14.26
C PHE A 113 22.58 6.72 15.54
N ARG A 114 21.26 6.88 15.46
CA ARG A 114 20.36 6.70 16.61
C ARG A 114 20.38 5.26 17.13
N GLN A 115 20.50 4.29 16.22
CA GLN A 115 20.66 2.87 16.57
C GLN A 115 22.01 2.62 17.25
N ALA A 116 23.10 3.18 16.72
CA ALA A 116 24.44 3.08 17.30
C ALA A 116 24.56 3.72 18.69
N LEU A 117 23.85 4.82 18.93
CA LEU A 117 23.81 5.52 20.22
C LEU A 117 22.81 4.91 21.23
N ASN A 118 22.20 3.77 20.91
CA ASN A 118 21.26 3.04 21.76
C ASN A 118 20.03 3.85 22.23
N VAL A 119 19.67 4.94 21.54
CA VAL A 119 18.58 5.83 21.99
C VAL A 119 17.21 5.17 21.83
N ASN A 120 17.06 4.17 20.93
CA ASN A 120 15.76 3.55 20.59
C ASN A 120 15.72 2.00 20.62
N GLN A 121 16.65 1.29 21.26
CA GLN A 121 16.62 -0.18 21.26
C GLN A 121 16.30 -0.82 22.60
N PHE A 122 15.05 -0.68 23.04
CA PHE A 122 14.48 -1.59 24.05
C PHE A 122 13.62 -2.70 23.44
N SER A 123 13.40 -2.69 22.11
CA SER A 123 12.73 -3.76 21.40
C SER A 123 13.68 -4.36 20.37
N SER A 124 14.48 -5.33 20.80
CA SER A 124 14.99 -6.33 19.85
C SER A 124 13.78 -6.89 19.09
N PRO A 125 13.85 -7.16 17.77
CA PRO A 125 12.71 -7.69 17.01
C PRO A 125 12.07 -8.94 17.64
N GLY A 126 12.81 -9.71 18.43
CA GLY A 126 12.32 -10.88 19.17
C GLY A 126 11.81 -10.61 20.59
N TYR A 127 11.94 -9.40 21.12
CA TYR A 127 11.56 -9.04 22.49
C TYR A 127 10.07 -9.28 22.80
N PRO A 128 9.10 -8.94 21.92
CA PRO A 128 7.68 -9.21 22.17
C PRO A 128 7.38 -10.71 22.34
N ALA A 129 8.07 -11.56 21.56
CA ALA A 129 7.92 -13.01 21.64
C ALA A 129 8.55 -13.58 22.92
N MET A 130 9.76 -13.12 23.26
CA MET A 130 10.46 -13.55 24.47
C MET A 130 9.70 -13.16 25.75
N PHE A 131 9.16 -11.93 25.80
CA PHE A 131 8.35 -11.47 26.93
C PHE A 131 7.10 -12.33 27.14
N GLY A 132 6.39 -12.66 26.05
CA GLY A 132 5.20 -13.51 26.12
C GLY A 132 5.50 -14.92 26.64
N ILE A 133 6.59 -15.53 26.19
CA ILE A 133 7.01 -16.86 26.65
C ILE A 133 7.37 -16.84 28.14
N VAL A 134 8.20 -15.88 28.56
CA VAL A 134 8.67 -15.80 29.97
C VAL A 134 7.52 -15.49 30.93
N ALA A 135 6.65 -14.54 30.57
CA ALA A 135 5.49 -14.19 31.39
C ALA A 135 4.45 -15.33 31.44
N GLY A 136 4.27 -16.07 30.35
CA GLY A 136 3.36 -17.22 30.31
C GLY A 136 3.84 -18.36 31.21
N VAL A 137 5.14 -18.72 31.11
CA VAL A 137 5.73 -19.79 31.92
C VAL A 137 5.69 -19.46 33.41
N SER A 138 5.94 -18.20 33.80
CA SER A 138 5.90 -17.81 35.21
C SER A 138 4.49 -17.92 35.82
N ILE A 139 3.45 -17.53 35.09
CA ILE A 139 2.06 -17.64 35.54
C ILE A 139 1.65 -19.11 35.73
N VAL A 140 1.96 -19.97 34.76
CA VAL A 140 1.63 -21.41 34.84
C VAL A 140 2.32 -22.07 36.03
N LEU A 141 3.60 -21.75 36.27
CA LEU A 141 4.36 -22.28 37.38
C LEU A 141 3.77 -21.86 38.72
N VAL A 142 3.41 -20.57 38.88
CA VAL A 142 2.76 -20.07 40.10
C VAL A 142 1.45 -20.81 40.35
N VAL A 143 0.57 -20.92 39.35
CA VAL A 143 -0.72 -21.61 39.49
C VAL A 143 -0.52 -23.08 39.91
N ALA A 144 0.43 -23.78 39.28
CA ALA A 144 0.72 -25.18 39.62
C ALA A 144 1.17 -25.34 41.08
N VAL A 145 2.06 -24.46 41.56
CA VAL A 145 2.50 -24.47 42.96
C VAL A 145 1.33 -24.20 43.91
N THR A 146 0.47 -23.23 43.60
CA THR A 146 -0.70 -22.95 44.45
C THR A 146 -1.64 -24.14 44.55
N PHE A 147 -1.88 -24.86 43.44
CA PHE A 147 -2.69 -26.08 43.45
C PHE A 147 -2.09 -27.18 44.32
N ILE A 148 -0.76 -27.38 44.27
CA ILE A 148 -0.08 -28.36 45.12
C ILE A 148 -0.25 -28.00 46.60
N VAL A 149 -0.09 -26.72 46.96
CA VAL A 149 -0.25 -26.26 48.35
C VAL A 149 -1.67 -26.46 48.84
N VAL A 150 -2.69 -26.12 48.03
CA VAL A 150 -4.09 -26.38 48.38
C VAL A 150 -4.35 -27.88 48.52
N GLY A 151 -3.82 -28.71 47.62
CA GLY A 151 -3.92 -30.17 47.70
C GLY A 151 -3.32 -30.74 48.98
N LEU A 152 -2.17 -30.23 49.42
CA LEU A 152 -1.55 -30.60 50.69
C LEU A 152 -2.37 -30.12 51.90
N PHE A 153 -2.97 -28.92 51.83
CA PHE A 153 -3.80 -28.39 52.90
C PHE A 153 -5.13 -29.13 53.06
N SER A 154 -5.70 -29.65 51.97
CA SER A 154 -6.93 -30.46 51.99
C SER A 154 -6.71 -31.93 52.37
N MET A 155 -5.47 -32.35 52.63
CA MET A 155 -5.15 -33.73 52.98
C MET A 155 -5.21 -33.92 54.50
N GLU A 156 -6.23 -34.65 54.99
CA GLU A 156 -6.28 -35.11 56.38
C GLU A 156 -5.36 -36.35 56.53
N PRO A 157 -4.21 -36.25 57.22
CA PRO A 157 -3.16 -37.28 57.19
C PRO A 157 -3.56 -38.62 57.83
N SER A 158 -4.72 -38.69 58.49
CA SER A 158 -5.20 -39.81 59.30
C SER A 158 -6.07 -40.84 58.55
N LYS A 159 -6.66 -40.51 57.39
CA LYS A 159 -7.54 -41.44 56.65
C LYS A 159 -6.97 -41.98 55.33
N ASP A 160 -6.17 -41.17 54.62
CA ASP A 160 -5.71 -41.50 53.26
C ASP A 160 -4.26 -42.01 53.20
N SER A 161 -3.53 -42.03 54.32
CA SER A 161 -2.17 -42.54 54.35
C SER A 161 -2.13 -44.07 54.41
N ILE A 162 -1.33 -44.67 53.52
CA ILE A 162 -1.21 -46.13 53.35
C ILE A 162 -0.75 -46.85 54.64
N ILE A 163 -0.12 -46.10 55.55
CA ILE A 163 0.36 -46.55 56.86
C ILE A 163 -0.83 -46.91 57.77
N TYR A 164 -1.92 -46.12 57.78
CA TYR A 164 -3.11 -46.43 58.60
C TYR A 164 -3.96 -47.57 58.02
N ARG A 165 -3.91 -47.82 56.70
CA ARG A 165 -4.54 -49.02 56.08
C ARG A 165 -3.75 -50.31 56.34
N MET A 166 -2.42 -50.27 56.37
CA MET A 166 -1.59 -51.48 56.49
C MET A 166 -1.30 -51.91 57.94
N THR A 167 -1.39 -51.02 58.93
CA THR A 167 -1.01 -51.33 60.32
C THR A 167 -2.13 -51.92 61.17
N ASN A 168 -3.37 -51.95 60.69
CA ASN A 168 -4.50 -52.59 61.38
C ASN A 168 -4.82 -53.97 60.78
N THR A 169 -3.82 -54.84 60.69
CA THR A 169 -4.07 -56.28 60.53
C THR A 169 -3.77 -56.95 61.86
N ARG A 170 -4.82 -57.44 62.53
CA ARG A 170 -4.81 -58.21 63.79
C ARG A 170 -4.51 -57.35 65.04
N MET A 171 -5.27 -57.40 66.14
CA MET A 171 -5.95 -58.56 66.71
C MET A 171 -7.26 -58.20 67.44
N LYS A 172 -8.22 -59.11 67.33
CA LYS A 172 -9.39 -59.23 68.19
C LYS A 172 -9.03 -60.12 69.39
N LYS A 173 -9.33 -59.67 70.61
CA LYS A 173 -9.66 -60.44 71.83
C LYS A 173 -10.09 -59.43 72.89
N ASP A 174 -11.26 -59.48 73.52
CA ASP A 174 -12.32 -60.49 73.62
C ASP A 174 -13.67 -59.96 73.08
#